data_AF-A0A9E6EK09-F1
#
_entry.id   AF-A0A9E6EK09-F1
#
_cell.length_a   1.000
_cell.length_b   1.000
_cell.length_c   1.000
_cell.angle_alpha   90.00
_cell.angle_beta   90.00
_cell.angle_gamma   90.00
#
_symmetry.space_group_name_H-M   'P 1'
#
loop_
_entity.id
_entity.type
_entity.pdbx_description
1 polymer ?
#
loop_
_entity_poly.entity_id
_entity_poly.type
_entity_poly.pdbx_seq_one_letter_code
_entity_poly.pdbx_strand_id
1 'polypeptide(L)' 'MAKVLGIDLGTTKSVGAVWRGGKPEIIKDAE' A
#
# COMPACT_ATOMS: atom_id res chain seq x y z
N MET A 1 -8.60 -14.58 -7.57
CA MET A 1 -7.62 -13.51 -7.84
C MET A 1 -7.07 -13.06 -6.49
N ALA A 2 -5.76 -13.20 -6.27
CA ALA A 2 -5.16 -12.80 -5.00
C ALA A 2 -5.10 -11.26 -4.90
N LYS A 3 -5.29 -10.70 -3.69
CA LYS A 3 -5.04 -9.28 -3.45
C LYS A 3 -3.53 -9.09 -3.33
N VAL A 4 -3.00 -8.07 -4.00
CA VAL A 4 -1.57 -7.71 -3.94
C VAL A 4 -1.41 -6.45 -3.10
N LEU A 5 -0.46 -6.51 -2.17
CA LEU A 5 -0.10 -5.41 -1.28
C LEU A 5 1.39 -5.09 -1.48
N GLY A 6 1.68 -3.82 -1.77
CA GLY A 6 3.03 -3.27 -1.72
C GLY A 6 3.25 -2.63 -0.36
N ILE A 7 4.37 -2.95 0.28
CA ILE A 7 4.76 -2.39 1.57
C ILE A 7 6.15 -1.79 1.43
N ASP A 8 6.27 -0.50 1.69
CA ASP A 8 7.55 0.16 1.94
C ASP A 8 7.78 0.25 3.45
N LEU A 9 8.80 -0.45 3.94
CA LEU A 9 9.10 -0.60 5.36
C LEU A 9 10.30 0.26 5.75
N GLY A 10 10.10 1.57 5.80
CA GLY A 10 11.10 2.51 6.27
C GLY A 10 11.24 2.52 7.80
N THR A 11 12.37 3.02 8.29
CA THR A 11 12.71 3.08 9.73
C THR A 11 11.82 4.06 10.50
N THR A 12 11.46 5.20 9.90
CA THR A 12 10.68 6.27 10.55
C THR A 12 9.20 6.20 10.19
N LYS A 13 8.90 5.85 8.94
CA LYS A 13 7.55 5.74 8.39
C LYS A 13 7.49 4.54 7.46
N SER A 14 6.32 3.93 7.41
CA SER A 14 5.99 2.88 6.46
C SER A 14 4.81 3.33 5.60
N VAL A 15 4.73 2.81 4.38
CA VAL A 15 3.66 3.12 3.43
C VAL A 15 3.12 1.82 2.85
N GLY A 16 1.79 1.72 2.74
CA GLY A 16 1.11 0.61 2.10
C GLY A 16 0.40 1.04 0.82
N ALA A 17 0.39 0.18 -0.20
CA ALA A 17 -0.37 0.39 -1.42
C ALA A 17 -1.07 -0.91 -1.85
N VAL A 18 -2.34 -0.82 -2.26
CA VAL A 18 -3.07 -1.95 -2.83
C VAL A 18 -3.05 -1.89 -4.36
N TRP A 19 -2.86 -3.02 -5.03
CA TRP A 19 -3.02 -3.09 -6.48
C TRP A 19 -4.50 -3.28 -6.83
N ARG A 20 -5.12 -2.27 -7.46
CA ARG A 20 -6.54 -2.29 -7.81
C ARG A 20 -6.77 -1.64 -9.17
N GLY A 21 -7.53 -2.31 -10.05
CA GLY A 21 -7.88 -1.76 -11.36
C GLY A 21 -6.67 -1.46 -12.26
N GLY A 22 -5.59 -2.25 -12.15
CA GLY A 22 -4.38 -2.07 -12.95
C GLY A 22 -3.45 -0.94 -12.49
N LYS A 23 -3.72 -0.34 -11.32
CA LYS A 23 -2.90 0.73 -10.74
C LYS A 23 -2.67 0.50 -9.24
N PRO A 24 -1.58 1.05 -8.67
CA PRO A 24 -1.40 1.12 -7.23
C PRO A 24 -2.25 2.26 -6.63
N GLU A 25 -2.89 1.99 -5.50
CA GLU A 25 -3.60 2.99 -4.69
C GLU A 25 -2.96 3.04 -3.30
N ILE A 26 -2.46 4.22 -2.88
CA ILE A 26 -1.87 4.41 -1.56
C ILE A 26 -2.96 4.30 -0.49
N ILE A 27 -2.69 3.51 0.54
CA ILE A 27 -3.54 3.39 1.72
C ILE A 27 -3.26 4.61 2.59
N LYS A 28 -4.26 5.48 2.76
CA LYS A 28 -4.20 6.54 3.76
C LYS A 28 -4.19 5.92 5.14
N ASP A 29 -3.35 6.46 6.01
CA ASP A 29 -3.45 6.19 7.44
C ASP A 29 -4.81 6.67 8.00
N ALA A 30 -5.14 6.19 9.20
CA ALA A 30 -6.41 6.44 9.85
C ALA A 30 -6.37 7.63 10.83
N GLU A 31 -5.27 8.39 10.86
CA GLU A 31 -5.11 9.58 11.72
C GLU A 31 -5.77 10.84 11.12
#